data_AF-A0A1Y1IU53-F1
#
_entry.id   AF-A0A1Y1IU53-F1
#
_cell.length_a   1.000
_cell.length_b   1.000
_cell.length_c   1.000
_cell.angle_alpha   90.00
_cell.angle_beta   90.00
_cell.angle_gamma   90.00
#
_symmetry.space_group_name_H-M   'P 1'
#
loop_
_entity.id
_entity.type
_entity.pdbx_description
1 polymer ?
#
loop_
_entity_poly.entity_id
_entity_poly.type
_entity_poly.pdbx_seq_one_letter_code
_entity_poly.pdbx_strand_id
1 'polypeptide(L)'
;MSSDRARSLGSAVAERGLVDEGQILVITRHSDGEVKRGLGNVNESWAKRLVIISPTVEAGVDFNRSWFHKMFIYICKKSTHPRGLDQMKGRVRQLVDPVVLCFVRKGIKLPTTGPEGSGYRTVMGKNAGRVPRLG
;
A
#
# COMPACT_ATOMS: atom_id res chain seq x y z
N MET A 1 7.16 -8.74 -1.17
CA MET A 1 6.34 -9.98 -1.15
C MET A 1 6.41 -10.55 -2.57
N SER A 2 6.48 -11.86 -2.79
CA SER A 2 6.44 -12.39 -4.17
C SER A 2 5.04 -12.20 -4.76
N SER A 3 4.92 -12.13 -6.09
CA SER A 3 3.62 -12.02 -6.77
C SER A 3 2.67 -13.14 -6.36
N ASP A 4 3.17 -14.36 -6.23
CA ASP A 4 2.37 -15.54 -5.87
C ASP A 4 1.82 -15.42 -4.45
N ARG A 5 2.59 -14.83 -3.53
CA ARG A 5 2.13 -14.57 -2.17
C ARG A 5 1.06 -13.49 -2.11
N ALA A 6 1.13 -12.47 -2.94
CA ALA A 6 0.08 -11.44 -3.04
C ALA A 6 -1.22 -12.04 -3.60
N ARG A 7 -1.12 -12.91 -4.62
CA ARG A 7 -2.28 -13.66 -5.15
C ARG A 7 -2.88 -14.60 -4.13
N SER A 8 -2.04 -15.40 -3.46
CA SER A 8 -2.47 -16.32 -2.40
C SER A 8 -3.19 -15.58 -1.26
N LEU A 9 -2.75 -14.36 -0.92
CA LEU A 9 -3.43 -13.53 0.07
C LEU A 9 -4.81 -13.10 -0.41
N GLY A 10 -4.95 -12.68 -1.67
CA GLY A 10 -6.25 -12.37 -2.27
C GLY A 10 -7.20 -13.57 -2.23
N SER A 11 -6.74 -14.75 -2.66
CA SER A 11 -7.52 -16.00 -2.60
C SER A 11 -7.93 -16.35 -1.18
N ALA A 12 -7.01 -16.28 -0.21
CA ALA A 12 -7.32 -16.59 1.19
C ALA A 12 -8.35 -15.62 1.81
N VAL A 13 -8.41 -14.37 1.36
CA VAL A 13 -9.43 -13.40 1.79
C VAL A 13 -10.81 -13.78 1.22
N ALA A 14 -10.85 -14.16 -0.07
CA ALA A 14 -12.07 -14.62 -0.73
C ALA A 14 -12.61 -15.92 -0.11
N GLU A 15 -11.73 -16.92 0.07
CA GLU A 15 -12.08 -18.23 0.68
C GLU A 15 -12.65 -18.09 2.09
N ARG A 16 -12.20 -17.09 2.84
CA ARG A 16 -12.70 -16.78 4.20
C ARG A 16 -14.00 -15.98 4.19
N GLY A 17 -14.53 -15.61 3.02
CA GLY A 17 -15.74 -14.80 2.89
C GLY A 17 -15.62 -13.38 3.43
N LEU A 18 -14.40 -12.84 3.55
CA LEU A 18 -14.18 -11.50 4.10
C LEU A 18 -14.49 -10.41 3.06
N VAL A 19 -14.21 -10.70 1.79
CA VAL A 19 -14.45 -9.84 0.64
C VAL A 19 -14.77 -10.72 -0.55
N ASP A 20 -15.80 -10.37 -1.32
CA ASP A 20 -16.13 -11.08 -2.57
C ASP A 20 -14.97 -11.01 -3.55
N GLU A 21 -14.72 -12.09 -4.30
CA GLU A 21 -13.59 -12.18 -5.23
C GLU A 21 -13.58 -11.03 -6.26
N GLY A 22 -14.75 -10.65 -6.78
CA GLY A 22 -14.89 -9.51 -7.71
C GLY A 22 -14.57 -8.13 -7.11
N GLN A 23 -14.42 -8.05 -5.78
CA GLN A 23 -14.06 -6.87 -5.01
C GLN A 23 -12.60 -6.88 -4.52
N ILE A 24 -11.80 -7.85 -4.98
CA ILE A 24 -10.36 -7.96 -4.69
C ILE A 24 -9.57 -7.67 -5.98
N LEU A 25 -8.64 -6.72 -5.90
CA LEU A 25 -7.72 -6.40 -6.99
C LEU A 25 -6.29 -6.65 -6.54
N VAL A 26 -5.58 -7.53 -7.24
CA VAL A 26 -4.17 -7.85 -6.95
C VAL A 26 -3.30 -7.43 -8.13
N ILE A 27 -2.38 -6.50 -7.87
CA ILE A 27 -1.51 -5.91 -8.89
C ILE A 27 -0.06 -6.24 -8.59
N THR A 28 0.56 -6.97 -9.52
CA THR A 28 1.94 -7.42 -9.44
C THR A 28 2.65 -7.20 -10.77
N ARG A 29 3.95 -7.46 -10.86
CA ARG A 29 4.69 -7.41 -12.14
C ARG A 29 4.11 -8.34 -13.21
N HIS A 30 3.42 -9.39 -12.77
CA HIS A 30 2.83 -10.44 -13.61
C HIS A 30 1.35 -10.16 -13.92
N SER A 31 0.84 -8.98 -13.57
CA SER A 31 -0.52 -8.59 -13.92
C SER A 31 -0.57 -8.14 -15.39
N ASP A 32 -1.54 -8.68 -16.13
CA ASP A 32 -1.68 -8.48 -17.58
C ASP A 32 -2.02 -7.04 -17.98
N GLY A 33 -1.93 -6.77 -19.28
CA GLY A 33 -2.13 -5.45 -19.88
C GLY A 33 -3.48 -4.79 -19.55
N GLU A 34 -4.52 -5.55 -19.24
CA GLU A 34 -5.83 -5.03 -18.76
C GLU A 34 -5.70 -4.24 -17.44
N VAL A 35 -4.92 -4.76 -16.49
CA VAL A 35 -4.68 -4.07 -15.20
C VAL A 35 -3.87 -2.79 -15.42
N LYS A 36 -2.99 -2.78 -16.45
CA LYS A 36 -2.23 -1.59 -16.86
C LYS A 36 -3.12 -0.56 -17.57
N ARG A 37 -4.14 -0.96 -18.34
CA ARG A 37 -5.13 -0.04 -18.90
C ARG A 37 -5.93 0.69 -17.81
N GLY A 38 -6.25 -0.01 -16.72
CA GLY A 38 -6.90 0.56 -15.55
C GLY A 38 -6.11 1.68 -14.86
N LEU A 39 -4.80 1.79 -15.08
CA LEU A 39 -3.96 2.86 -14.52
C LEU A 39 -4.36 4.26 -15.03
N GLY A 40 -5.02 4.35 -16.20
CA GLY A 40 -5.46 5.63 -16.76
C GLY A 40 -6.53 6.34 -15.92
N ASN A 41 -7.36 5.59 -15.18
CA ASN A 41 -8.34 6.14 -14.25
C ASN A 41 -8.55 5.21 -13.05
N VAL A 42 -7.61 5.24 -12.11
CA VAL A 42 -7.63 4.42 -10.89
C VAL A 42 -8.81 4.71 -9.97
N ASN A 43 -9.38 5.93 -10.04
CA ASN A 43 -10.51 6.33 -9.21
C ASN A 43 -11.82 5.59 -9.55
N GLU A 44 -11.88 4.96 -10.73
CA GLU A 44 -12.96 4.09 -11.17
C GLU A 44 -12.50 2.63 -11.17
N SER A 45 -11.38 2.34 -11.83
CA SER A 45 -10.94 0.96 -12.07
C SER A 45 -10.48 0.24 -10.80
N TRP A 46 -10.01 0.98 -9.79
CA TRP A 46 -9.54 0.44 -8.51
C TRP A 46 -10.53 0.68 -7.36
N ALA A 47 -11.76 1.12 -7.66
CA ALA A 47 -12.84 1.26 -6.67
C ALA A 47 -13.36 -0.12 -6.20
N LYS A 48 -12.46 -0.89 -5.58
CA LYS A 48 -12.65 -2.23 -5.06
C LYS A 48 -12.53 -2.19 -3.54
N ARG A 49 -13.09 -3.18 -2.83
CA ARG A 49 -13.00 -3.23 -1.36
C ARG A 49 -11.59 -3.51 -0.86
N LEU A 50 -10.84 -4.33 -1.59
CA LEU A 50 -9.46 -4.67 -1.27
C LEU A 50 -8.57 -4.51 -2.51
N VAL A 51 -7.52 -3.70 -2.38
CA VAL A 51 -6.48 -3.56 -3.41
C VAL A 51 -5.14 -3.94 -2.80
N ILE A 52 -4.49 -4.96 -3.36
CA ILE A 52 -3.18 -5.45 -2.97
C ILE A 52 -2.19 -5.11 -4.08
N ILE A 53 -1.23 -4.22 -3.78
CA ILE A 53 -0.20 -3.81 -4.73
C ILE A 53 1.18 -4.30 -4.30
N SER A 54 1.94 -4.81 -5.26
CA SER A 54 3.38 -5.02 -5.12
C SER A 54 4.14 -3.78 -5.62
N PRO A 55 5.44 -3.62 -5.31
CA PRO A 55 6.25 -2.44 -5.68
C PRO A 55 6.55 -2.31 -7.19
N THR A 56 5.63 -2.75 -8.03
CA THR A 56 5.70 -2.75 -9.48
C THR A 56 4.87 -1.61 -10.07
N VAL A 57 4.11 -0.92 -9.22
CA VAL A 57 3.31 0.25 -9.56
C VAL A 57 3.79 1.40 -8.68
N GLU A 58 4.88 2.05 -9.08
CA GLU A 58 5.46 3.18 -8.34
C GLU A 58 5.03 4.55 -8.92
N ALA A 59 4.73 4.61 -10.23
CA ALA A 59 4.37 5.83 -10.94
C ALA A 59 3.01 5.71 -11.63
N GLY A 60 2.23 6.81 -11.65
CA GLY A 60 1.00 6.93 -12.45
C GLY A 60 -0.33 6.67 -11.74
N VAL A 61 -0.32 6.29 -10.46
CA VAL A 61 -1.55 6.12 -9.66
C VAL A 61 -1.84 7.41 -8.91
N ASP A 62 -3.03 7.98 -9.10
CA ASP A 62 -3.53 9.09 -8.30
C ASP A 62 -4.94 8.81 -7.81
N PHE A 63 -5.05 8.25 -6.61
CA PHE A 63 -6.34 7.92 -6.00
C PHE A 63 -6.74 9.06 -5.05
N ASN A 64 -7.57 9.96 -5.56
CA ASN A 64 -7.99 11.18 -4.88
C ASN A 64 -9.47 11.14 -4.45
N ARG A 65 -10.07 9.95 -4.36
CA ARG A 65 -11.41 9.74 -3.82
C ARG A 65 -11.34 9.17 -2.40
N SER A 66 -12.25 9.62 -1.54
CA SER A 66 -12.49 8.99 -0.24
C SER A 66 -13.17 7.62 -0.45
N TRP A 67 -12.38 6.55 -0.44
CA TRP A 67 -12.84 5.18 -0.72
C TRP A 67 -12.20 4.18 0.23
N PHE A 68 -10.87 4.24 0.35
CA PHE A 68 -10.14 3.34 1.23
C PHE A 68 -10.24 3.82 2.68
N HIS A 69 -10.61 2.89 3.55
CA HIS A 69 -10.78 3.18 4.97
C HIS A 69 -9.49 2.98 5.75
N LYS A 70 -8.72 1.95 5.39
CA LYS A 70 -7.52 1.50 6.09
C LYS A 70 -6.40 1.24 5.08
N MET A 71 -5.17 1.44 5.51
CA MET A 71 -3.98 1.10 4.73
C MET A 71 -3.06 0.19 5.52
N PHE A 72 -2.55 -0.82 4.84
CA PHE A 72 -1.63 -1.81 5.39
C PHE A 72 -0.35 -1.82 4.56
N ILE A 73 0.79 -1.76 5.23
CA ILE A 73 2.11 -1.87 4.61
C ILE A 73 2.75 -3.15 5.10
N TYR A 74 3.27 -3.97 4.18
CA TYR A 74 4.04 -5.16 4.52
C TYR A 74 5.46 -5.08 3.97
N ILE A 75 6.43 -4.90 4.87
CA ILE A 75 7.86 -4.80 4.56
C ILE A 75 8.49 -6.20 4.67
N CYS A 76 9.22 -6.60 3.63
CA CYS A 76 9.94 -7.87 3.63
C CYS A 76 11.27 -7.74 2.87
N LYS A 77 12.11 -8.78 2.90
CA LYS A 77 13.33 -8.82 2.10
C LYS A 77 12.96 -8.63 0.62
N LYS A 78 13.67 -7.76 -0.09
CA LYS A 78 13.38 -7.34 -1.49
C LYS A 78 12.08 -6.50 -1.66
N SER A 79 11.62 -5.82 -0.62
CA SER A 79 10.69 -4.69 -0.80
C SER A 79 11.37 -3.51 -1.50
N THR A 80 10.59 -2.55 -2.01
CA THR A 80 11.14 -1.30 -2.55
C THR A 80 11.90 -0.52 -1.47
N HIS A 81 12.78 0.37 -1.92
CA HIS A 81 13.45 1.34 -1.07
C HIS A 81 12.44 2.26 -0.33
N PRO A 82 12.82 2.83 0.83
CA PRO A 82 11.91 3.65 1.65
C PRO A 82 11.22 4.79 0.89
N ARG A 83 11.94 5.46 -0.02
CA ARG A 83 11.37 6.53 -0.86
C ARG A 83 10.30 5.99 -1.80
N GLY A 84 10.53 4.87 -2.48
CA GLY A 84 9.52 4.22 -3.33
C GLY A 84 8.27 3.85 -2.55
N LEU A 85 8.42 3.31 -1.33
CA LEU A 85 7.30 3.01 -0.45
C LEU A 85 6.50 4.26 -0.06
N ASP A 86 7.19 5.33 0.34
CA ASP A 86 6.54 6.59 0.72
C ASP A 86 5.77 7.21 -0.45
N GLN A 87 6.35 7.16 -1.65
CA GLN A 87 5.70 7.60 -2.90
C GLN A 87 4.45 6.77 -3.20
N MET A 88 4.51 5.45 -3.08
CA MET A 88 3.36 4.55 -3.30
C MET A 88 2.25 4.81 -2.29
N LYS A 89 2.59 4.90 -0.99
CA LYS A 89 1.65 5.24 0.08
C LYS A 89 0.95 6.57 -0.21
N GLY A 90 1.70 7.58 -0.65
CA GLY A 90 1.19 8.92 -0.94
C GLY A 90 0.21 9.00 -2.11
N ARG A 91 0.04 7.93 -2.91
CA ARG A 91 -0.92 7.92 -4.03
C ARG A 91 -2.37 7.76 -3.60
N VAL A 92 -2.62 7.28 -2.40
CA VAL A 92 -3.96 7.30 -1.78
C VAL A 92 -4.06 8.56 -0.94
N ARG A 93 -4.64 9.61 -1.51
CA ARG A 93 -4.66 10.96 -0.88
C ARG A 93 -5.75 11.13 0.16
N GLN A 94 -6.87 10.44 -0.01
CA GLN A 94 -8.06 10.56 0.83
C GLN A 94 -8.35 9.23 1.56
N LEU A 95 -7.48 8.88 2.50
CA LEU A 95 -7.69 7.74 3.38
C LEU A 95 -8.62 8.16 4.53
N VAL A 96 -9.72 7.44 4.76
CA VAL A 96 -10.72 7.82 5.79
C VAL A 96 -10.10 7.79 7.18
N ASP A 97 -9.36 6.73 7.50
CA ASP A 97 -8.53 6.67 8.70
C ASP A 97 -7.06 6.86 8.34
N PRO A 98 -6.41 7.97 8.74
CA PRO A 98 -5.02 8.24 8.39
C PRO A 98 -4.00 7.31 9.06
N VAL A 99 -4.42 6.40 9.95
CA VAL A 99 -3.55 5.40 10.57
C VAL A 99 -3.16 4.33 9.54
N VAL A 100 -1.84 4.24 9.29
CA VAL A 100 -1.26 3.21 8.43
C VAL A 100 -0.63 2.10 9.28
N LEU A 101 -1.11 0.87 9.11
CA LEU A 101 -0.59 -0.28 9.85
C LEU A 101 0.60 -0.88 9.10
N CYS A 102 1.79 -0.77 9.69
CA CYS A 102 3.03 -1.26 9.10
C CYS A 102 3.48 -2.58 9.76
N PHE A 103 3.56 -3.64 8.96
CA PHE A 103 4.02 -4.95 9.36
C PHE A 103 5.38 -5.23 8.73
N VAL A 104 6.33 -5.67 9.55
CA VAL A 104 7.69 -5.96 9.09
C VAL A 104 7.99 -7.43 9.28
N ARG A 105 8.43 -8.10 8.21
CA ARG A 105 8.87 -9.49 8.27
C ARG A 105 10.04 -9.59 9.25
N LYS A 106 9.97 -10.59 10.15
CA LYS A 106 11.03 -10.95 11.10
C LYS A 106 12.40 -10.96 10.43
N GLY A 107 13.38 -10.36 11.11
CA GLY A 107 14.77 -10.26 10.65
C GLY A 107 15.11 -9.00 9.85
N ILE A 108 14.17 -8.06 9.70
CA ILE A 108 14.46 -6.70 9.22
C ILE A 108 14.53 -5.79 10.45
N LYS A 109 15.67 -5.16 10.66
CA LYS A 109 15.84 -4.15 11.71
C LYS A 109 15.32 -2.82 11.15
N LEU A 110 14.23 -2.33 11.71
CA LEU A 110 13.87 -0.93 11.53
C LEU A 110 14.71 -0.08 12.50
N PRO A 111 15.06 1.16 12.14
CA PRO A 111 15.54 2.13 13.12
C PRO A 111 14.39 2.38 14.11
N THR A 112 14.39 1.62 15.18
CA THR A 112 13.37 1.65 16.23
C THR A 112 13.90 2.53 17.35
N THR A 113 13.69 3.84 17.25
CA THR A 113 13.78 4.70 18.43
C THR A 113 12.43 4.66 19.13
N GLY A 114 12.32 3.84 20.18
CA GLY A 114 11.13 3.76 21.03
C GLY A 114 10.88 2.37 21.64
N PRO A 115 10.07 2.27 22.70
CA PRO A 115 9.71 1.00 23.34
C PRO A 115 8.97 0.06 22.37
N GLU A 116 9.16 -1.26 22.53
CA GLU A 116 8.38 -2.27 21.81
C GLU A 116 6.87 -2.06 22.05
N GLY A 117 6.07 -2.09 20.98
CA GLY A 117 4.62 -1.86 21.07
C GLY A 117 4.19 -0.39 21.04
N SER A 118 5.12 0.57 21.03
CA SER A 118 4.78 1.97 20.76
C SER A 118 4.34 2.14 19.30
N GLY A 119 3.12 2.62 19.08
CA GLY A 119 2.63 2.94 17.74
C GLY A 119 3.48 4.06 17.15
N TYR A 120 4.17 3.78 16.04
CA TYR A 120 4.88 4.81 15.29
C TYR A 120 3.84 5.76 14.66
N ARG A 121 3.53 6.84 15.36
CA ARG A 121 2.77 7.97 14.79
C ARG A 121 3.73 8.78 13.92
N THR A 122 3.69 8.57 12.60
CA THR A 122 4.11 9.64 11.69
C THR A 122 3.09 10.76 11.84
N VAL A 123 3.35 11.72 12.71
CA VAL A 123 2.55 12.94 12.79
C VAL A 123 2.82 13.69 11.49
N MET A 124 1.89 13.61 10.53
CA MET A 124 1.86 14.56 9.42
C MET A 124 1.52 15.93 10.01
N GLY A 125 2.56 16.64 10.48
CA GLY A 125 2.43 17.99 11.00
C GLY A 125 2.00 18.92 9.87
N LYS A 126 1.17 19.92 10.21
CA LYS A 126 0.72 21.00 9.32
C LYS A 126 1.86 21.82 8.67
N ASN A 127 3.12 21.53 9.00
CA ASN A 127 4.34 22.20 8.54
C ASN A 127 5.25 21.31 7.67
N ALA A 128 4.70 20.33 6.94
CA ALA A 128 5.46 19.44 6.03
C ALA A 128 6.27 20.18 4.94
N GLY A 129 6.10 21.50 4.77
CA GLY A 129 6.89 22.35 3.89
C GLY A 129 8.23 22.85 4.45
N ARG A 130 8.57 22.63 5.73
CA ARG A 130 9.80 23.17 6.35
C ARG A 130 10.91 22.15 6.61
N VAL A 131 10.69 20.87 6.32
CA VAL A 131 11.73 19.84 6.49
C VAL A 131 12.54 19.77 5.19
N PRO A 132 13.86 20.01 5.21
CA PRO A 132 14.70 19.88 4.02
C PRO A 132 14.60 18.46 3.48
N ARG A 133 14.13 18.33 2.24
CA ARG A 133 14.15 17.05 1.53
C ARG A 133 15.58 16.84 1.06
N LEU A 134 16.22 15.77 1.52
CA LEU A 134 17.49 15.31 0.96
C LEU A 134 17.25 15.07 -0.54
N GLY A 135 17.99 15.81 -1.37
CA GLY A 135 17.98 15.71 -2.83
C GLY A 135 18.32 14.32 -3.31
#